data_AF-A0A929HU28-F1
#
_entry.id   AF-A0A929HU28-F1
#
_cell.length_a   1.000
_cell.length_b   1.000
_cell.length_c   1.000
_cell.angle_alpha   90.00
_cell.angle_beta   90.00
_cell.angle_gamma   90.00
#
_symmetry.space_group_name_H-M   'P 1'
#
loop_
_entity.id
_entity.type
_entity.pdbx_description
1 polymer ?
#
loop_
_entity_poly.entity_id
_entity_poly.type
_entity_poly.pdbx_seq_one_letter_code
_entity_poly.pdbx_strand_id
1 'polypeptide(L)'
;GGCPQGSGMGGPGYKFENECMAELKHDKPGVLSTANAGPGTNGSQFFITHLATPWLEGNHTVFGEVVSEAEMDVVNAIVQGDKINNISIEGDTNGLLEATADRVSEWNKILDREFPDLQA
;
A
#
# COMPACT_ATOMS: atom_id res chain seq x y z
N GLY A 1 -5.35 -0.40 5.85
CA GLY A 1 -4.35 -0.96 6.78
C GLY A 1 -3.05 -0.17 6.69
N GLY A 2 -1.95 -0.67 7.27
CA GLY A 2 -0.61 -0.11 7.02
C GLY A 2 -0.19 1.09 7.88
N CYS A 3 -0.83 1.33 9.03
CA CYS A 3 -0.37 2.30 10.03
C CYS A 3 0.33 1.57 11.17
N PRO A 4 1.66 1.77 11.40
CA PRO A 4 2.40 1.07 12.46
C PRO A 4 1.80 1.27 13.86
N GLN A 5 1.20 2.42 14.10
CA GLN A 5 0.57 2.77 15.38
C GLN A 5 -0.92 2.40 15.47
N GLY A 6 -1.52 1.84 14.40
CA GLY A 6 -2.95 1.50 14.35
C GLY A 6 -3.94 2.68 14.41
N SER A 7 -3.46 3.93 14.48
CA SER A 7 -4.29 5.14 14.65
C SER A 7 -4.84 5.71 13.34
N GLY A 8 -4.34 5.27 12.19
CA GLY A 8 -4.66 5.85 10.87
C GLY A 8 -3.96 7.19 10.59
N MET A 9 -3.24 7.77 11.56
CA MET A 9 -2.48 9.02 11.39
C MET A 9 -0.97 8.80 11.19
N GLY A 10 -0.50 7.57 11.31
CA GLY A 10 0.92 7.21 11.15
C GLY A 10 1.32 6.92 9.71
N GLY A 11 2.62 6.95 9.45
CA GLY A 11 3.23 6.59 8.18
C GLY A 11 4.70 6.19 8.40
N PRO A 12 5.44 5.86 7.33
CA PRO A 12 6.78 5.28 7.43
C PRO A 12 7.88 6.33 7.68
N GLY A 13 7.52 7.57 8.08
CA GLY A 13 8.46 8.68 8.25
C GLY A 13 8.85 9.40 6.95
N TYR A 14 8.39 8.91 5.80
CA TYR A 14 8.57 9.55 4.49
C TYR A 14 7.24 9.61 3.71
N LYS A 15 7.23 10.42 2.66
CA LYS A 15 6.12 10.56 1.71
C LYS A 15 6.62 10.43 0.28
N PHE A 16 5.77 9.98 -0.62
CA PHE A 16 6.09 9.90 -2.04
C PHE A 16 4.91 10.33 -2.94
N GLU A 17 5.24 10.55 -4.20
CA GLU A 17 4.36 11.02 -5.27
C GLU A 17 3.23 10.04 -5.62
N ASN A 18 2.17 10.56 -6.25
CA ASN A 18 1.10 9.74 -6.81
C ASN A 18 1.50 9.27 -8.23
N GLU A 19 1.31 7.99 -8.51
CA GLU A 19 1.57 7.38 -9.82
C GLU A 19 0.26 6.94 -10.50
N CYS A 20 -0.71 7.86 -10.59
CA CYS A 20 -2.04 7.54 -11.15
C CYS A 20 -1.96 7.42 -12.69
N MET A 21 -2.27 6.24 -13.22
CA MET A 21 -2.35 5.97 -14.66
C MET A 21 -3.81 5.82 -15.11
N ALA A 22 -4.15 6.33 -16.30
CA ALA A 22 -5.53 6.29 -16.79
C ALA A 22 -6.06 4.87 -17.07
N GLU A 23 -5.15 3.90 -17.21
CA GLU A 23 -5.45 2.49 -17.46
C GLU A 23 -5.77 1.73 -16.18
N LEU A 24 -5.33 2.22 -15.02
CA LEU A 24 -5.52 1.58 -13.73
C LEU A 24 -6.66 2.27 -12.97
N LYS A 25 -7.79 1.56 -12.85
CA LYS A 25 -9.06 2.13 -12.37
C LYS A 25 -9.64 1.37 -11.20
N HIS A 26 -10.52 2.03 -10.47
CA HIS A 26 -11.31 1.45 -9.39
C HIS A 26 -12.68 0.98 -9.89
N ASP A 27 -12.73 0.28 -11.02
CA ASP A 27 -13.95 -0.12 -11.71
C ASP A 27 -14.51 -1.49 -11.27
N LYS A 28 -13.78 -2.20 -10.40
CA LYS A 28 -14.17 -3.51 -9.86
C LYS A 28 -13.83 -3.66 -8.37
N PRO A 29 -14.41 -4.68 -7.69
CA PRO A 29 -13.93 -5.14 -6.39
C PRO A 29 -12.48 -5.63 -6.45
N GLY A 30 -11.79 -5.61 -5.30
CA GLY A 30 -10.47 -6.21 -5.14
C GLY A 30 -9.32 -5.33 -5.62
N VAL A 31 -9.52 -4.04 -5.87
CA VAL A 31 -8.45 -3.14 -6.31
C VAL A 31 -7.62 -2.70 -5.10
N LEU A 32 -6.29 -2.91 -5.16
CA LEU A 32 -5.33 -2.54 -4.13
C LEU A 32 -4.72 -1.17 -4.45
N SER A 33 -4.75 -0.25 -3.49
CA SER A 33 -4.36 1.15 -3.72
C SER A 33 -3.78 1.84 -2.50
N THR A 34 -2.98 2.88 -2.74
CA THR A 34 -2.37 3.68 -1.68
C THR A 34 -3.40 4.56 -0.99
N ALA A 35 -3.36 4.59 0.34
CA ALA A 35 -4.08 5.60 1.11
C ALA A 35 -3.18 6.85 1.25
N ASN A 36 -3.78 8.02 1.05
CA ASN A 36 -3.10 9.31 1.17
C ASN A 36 -4.04 10.37 1.76
N ALA A 37 -3.47 11.50 2.16
CA ALA A 37 -4.16 12.69 2.65
C ALA A 37 -4.16 13.82 1.61
N GLY A 38 -4.15 13.47 0.31
CA GLY A 38 -4.00 14.39 -0.82
C GLY A 38 -2.79 14.09 -1.71
N PRO A 39 -2.66 14.76 -2.87
CA PRO A 39 -1.60 14.49 -3.83
C PRO A 39 -0.20 14.57 -3.22
N GLY A 40 0.63 13.55 -3.45
CA GLY A 40 2.02 13.50 -2.97
C GLY A 40 2.17 13.21 -1.47
N THR A 41 1.14 12.63 -0.84
CA THR A 41 1.17 12.24 0.57
C THR A 41 1.04 10.74 0.78
N ASN A 42 1.38 9.96 -0.25
CA ASN A 42 1.46 8.51 -0.12
C ASN A 42 2.51 8.13 0.93
N GLY A 43 2.26 7.03 1.64
CA GLY A 43 3.16 6.47 2.65
C GLY A 43 3.00 4.96 2.70
N SER A 44 2.81 4.39 3.88
CA SER A 44 2.68 2.94 4.07
C SER A 44 1.24 2.43 4.09
N GLN A 45 0.27 3.33 4.18
CA GLN A 45 -1.13 2.94 4.28
C GLN A 45 -1.69 2.57 2.91
N PHE A 46 -2.50 1.52 2.88
CA PHE A 46 -3.16 1.03 1.68
C PHE A 46 -4.58 0.53 2.00
N PHE A 47 -5.39 0.36 0.97
CA PHE A 47 -6.73 -0.24 1.05
C PHE A 47 -6.98 -1.19 -0.10
N ILE A 48 -7.92 -2.12 0.11
CA ILE A 48 -8.46 -3.02 -0.91
C ILE A 48 -9.95 -2.70 -1.03
N THR A 49 -10.44 -2.52 -2.25
CA THR A 49 -11.86 -2.19 -2.47
C THR A 49 -12.73 -3.42 -2.34
N HIS A 50 -13.90 -3.29 -1.71
CA HIS A 50 -14.92 -4.35 -1.70
C HIS A 50 -15.88 -4.27 -2.90
N LEU A 51 -15.95 -3.10 -3.54
CA LEU A 51 -16.83 -2.77 -4.66
C LEU A 51 -16.11 -1.82 -5.62
N ALA A 52 -16.67 -1.58 -6.80
CA ALA A 52 -16.21 -0.51 -7.69
C ALA A 52 -16.35 0.86 -6.98
N THR A 53 -15.28 1.65 -7.03
CA THR A 53 -15.18 2.96 -6.35
C THR A 53 -14.58 4.03 -7.30
N PRO A 54 -15.26 4.35 -8.42
CA PRO A 54 -14.71 5.20 -9.48
C PRO A 54 -14.38 6.64 -9.04
N TRP A 55 -14.93 7.12 -7.92
CA TRP A 55 -14.59 8.43 -7.37
C TRP A 55 -13.17 8.53 -6.79
N LEU A 56 -12.48 7.39 -6.60
CA LEU A 56 -11.09 7.34 -6.14
C LEU A 56 -10.08 7.47 -7.29
N GLU A 57 -10.54 7.36 -8.54
CA GLU A 57 -9.71 7.46 -9.73
C GLU A 57 -8.96 8.79 -9.78
N GLY A 58 -7.66 8.74 -10.11
CA GLY A 58 -6.78 9.91 -10.16
C GLY A 58 -6.31 10.44 -8.79
N ASN A 59 -6.96 10.04 -7.70
CA ASN A 59 -6.60 10.48 -6.35
C ASN A 59 -5.74 9.45 -5.61
N HIS A 60 -5.96 8.16 -5.86
CA HIS A 60 -5.25 7.05 -5.22
C HIS A 60 -4.51 6.21 -6.26
N THR A 61 -3.24 5.93 -5.99
CA THR A 61 -2.41 5.12 -6.89
C THR A 61 -2.81 3.66 -6.77
N VAL A 62 -3.27 3.08 -7.87
CA VAL A 62 -3.54 1.65 -8.01
C VAL A 62 -2.22 0.94 -8.30
N PHE A 63 -1.90 -0.10 -7.54
CA PHE A 63 -0.65 -0.86 -7.70
C PHE A 63 -0.83 -2.38 -7.63
N GLY A 64 -2.08 -2.86 -7.58
CA GLY A 64 -2.37 -4.28 -7.63
C GLY A 64 -3.86 -4.57 -7.57
N GLU A 65 -4.20 -5.86 -7.65
CA GLU A 65 -5.56 -6.36 -7.49
C GLU A 65 -5.55 -7.76 -6.89
N VAL A 66 -6.67 -8.13 -6.26
CA VAL A 66 -6.94 -9.49 -5.79
C VAL A 66 -7.11 -10.40 -7.00
N VAL A 67 -6.44 -11.56 -6.99
CA VAL A 67 -6.29 -12.41 -8.19
C VAL A 67 -7.50 -13.32 -8.39
N SER A 68 -8.08 -13.84 -7.31
CA SER A 68 -9.17 -14.82 -7.38
C SER A 68 -10.40 -14.44 -6.55
N GLU A 69 -11.56 -14.98 -6.94
CA GLU A 69 -12.81 -14.79 -6.18
C GLU A 69 -12.70 -15.39 -4.77
N ALA A 70 -11.98 -16.50 -4.60
CA ALA A 70 -11.77 -17.12 -3.29
C ALA A 70 -10.94 -16.21 -2.34
N GLU A 71 -9.96 -15.47 -2.87
CA GLU A 71 -9.23 -14.47 -2.08
C GLU A 71 -10.09 -13.23 -1.83
N MET A 72 -10.99 -12.89 -2.75
CA MET A 72 -11.96 -11.82 -2.55
C MET A 72 -12.95 -12.15 -1.42
N ASP A 73 -13.32 -13.42 -1.25
CA ASP A 73 -14.12 -13.86 -0.10
C ASP A 73 -13.38 -13.65 1.22
N VAL A 74 -12.06 -13.87 1.25
CA VAL A 74 -11.23 -13.55 2.42
C VAL A 74 -11.27 -12.04 2.70
N VAL A 75 -11.08 -11.21 1.68
CA VAL A 75 -11.17 -9.74 1.82
C VAL A 75 -12.53 -9.33 2.38
N ASN A 76 -13.62 -9.91 1.86
CA ASN A 76 -14.98 -9.61 2.30
C ASN A 76 -15.28 -10.09 3.74
N ALA A 77 -14.55 -11.09 4.24
CA ALA A 77 -14.70 -11.58 5.60
C ALA A 77 -13.94 -10.75 6.65
N ILE A 78 -13.01 -9.88 6.23
CA ILE A 78 -12.21 -9.04 7.13
C ILE A 78 -13.13 -8.09 7.91
N VAL A 79 -12.88 -7.99 9.21
CA VAL A 79 -13.59 -7.08 10.11
C VAL A 79 -12.66 -6.05 10.75
N GLN A 80 -13.26 -4.99 11.30
CA GLN A 80 -12.50 -3.95 11.98
C GLN A 80 -11.71 -4.55 13.16
N GLY A 81 -10.40 -4.27 13.19
CA GLY A 81 -9.50 -4.73 14.24
C GLY A 81 -8.69 -5.97 13.86
N ASP A 82 -8.95 -6.58 12.71
CA ASP A 82 -8.12 -7.66 12.18
C ASP A 82 -6.67 -7.18 11.97
N LYS A 83 -5.74 -8.08 12.31
CA LYS A 83 -4.30 -7.79 12.31
C LYS A 83 -3.64 -8.38 11.07
N ILE A 84 -2.78 -7.58 10.45
CA ILE A 84 -1.85 -8.07 9.44
C ILE A 84 -0.67 -8.70 10.19
N ASN A 85 -0.52 -10.01 10.08
CA ASN A 85 0.55 -10.73 10.77
C ASN A 85 1.85 -10.78 9.94
N ASN A 86 1.73 -10.90 8.62
CA ASN A 86 2.86 -10.98 7.70
C ASN A 86 2.45 -10.46 6.31
N ILE A 87 3.40 -9.87 5.59
CA ILE A 87 3.28 -9.54 4.17
C ILE A 87 4.53 -10.07 3.47
N SER A 88 4.35 -10.92 2.46
CA SER A 88 5.42 -11.38 1.57
C SER A 88 5.20 -10.86 0.16
N ILE A 89 6.29 -10.51 -0.52
CA ILE A 89 6.30 -10.17 -1.93
C ILE A 89 7.11 -11.26 -2.64
N GLU A 90 6.52 -11.89 -3.65
CA GLU A 90 7.13 -12.98 -4.41
C GLU A 90 7.36 -12.55 -5.87
N GLY A 91 8.41 -13.10 -6.49
CA GLY A 91 8.82 -12.76 -7.87
C GLY A 91 10.21 -12.12 -7.94
N ASP A 92 10.64 -11.77 -9.15
CA ASP A 92 11.92 -11.10 -9.36
C ASP A 92 11.76 -9.58 -9.12
N THR A 93 12.31 -9.12 -8.00
CA THR A 93 12.31 -7.71 -7.60
C THR A 93 13.67 -7.04 -7.78
N ASN A 94 14.70 -7.79 -8.18
CA ASN A 94 16.09 -7.31 -8.16
C ASN A 94 16.28 -6.10 -9.08
N GLY A 95 15.79 -6.18 -10.32
CA GLY A 95 15.93 -5.08 -11.28
C GLY A 95 15.24 -3.79 -10.83
N LEU A 96 14.08 -3.90 -10.15
CA LEU A 96 13.37 -2.74 -9.62
C LEU A 96 14.09 -2.13 -8.42
N LEU A 97 14.57 -2.97 -7.49
CA LEU A 97 15.31 -2.53 -6.31
C LEU A 97 16.66 -1.92 -6.68
N GLU A 98 17.33 -2.45 -7.70
CA GLU A 98 18.56 -1.85 -8.25
C GLU A 98 18.29 -0.47 -8.87
N ALA A 99 17.25 -0.36 -9.71
CA ALA A 99 16.88 0.91 -10.35
C ALA A 99 16.44 1.98 -9.35
N THR A 100 15.99 1.59 -8.16
CA THR A 100 15.51 2.48 -7.11
C THR A 100 16.38 2.48 -5.85
N ALA A 101 17.59 1.91 -5.95
CA ALA A 101 18.45 1.61 -4.80
C ALA A 101 18.74 2.84 -3.92
N ASP A 102 18.95 4.00 -4.53
CA ASP A 102 19.20 5.25 -3.80
C ASP A 102 18.01 5.66 -2.94
N ARG A 103 16.79 5.58 -3.49
CA ARG A 103 15.54 5.89 -2.77
C ARG A 103 15.29 4.89 -1.66
N VAL A 104 15.46 3.59 -1.95
CA VAL A 104 15.29 2.51 -0.97
C VAL A 104 16.27 2.67 0.20
N SER A 105 17.53 3.02 -0.09
CA SER A 105 18.54 3.28 0.93
C SER A 105 18.18 4.46 1.83
N GLU A 106 17.65 5.54 1.26
CA GLU A 106 17.19 6.69 2.04
C GLU A 106 16.00 6.32 2.95
N TRP A 107 15.02 5.62 2.41
CA TRP A 107 13.84 5.19 3.16
C TRP A 107 14.21 4.22 4.29
N ASN A 108 15.10 3.27 4.05
CA ASN A 108 15.58 2.35 5.08
C ASN A 108 16.26 3.10 6.24
N LYS A 109 17.08 4.13 5.96
CA LYS A 109 17.67 4.94 7.03
C LYS A 109 16.64 5.67 7.89
N ILE A 110 15.54 6.12 7.29
CA ILE A 110 14.43 6.75 8.02
C ILE A 110 13.72 5.70 8.88
N LEU A 111 13.42 4.53 8.30
CA LEU A 111 12.78 3.43 9.01
C LEU A 111 13.61 2.96 10.22
N ASP A 112 14.92 2.77 10.04
CA ASP A 112 15.83 2.34 11.10
C ASP A 112 15.88 3.34 12.26
N ARG A 113 15.75 4.65 11.95
CA ARG A 113 15.77 5.72 12.96
C ARG A 113 14.44 5.85 13.70
N GLU A 114 13.33 5.86 12.96
CA GLU A 114 12.00 6.16 13.49
C GLU A 114 11.29 4.91 14.04
N PHE A 115 11.65 3.72 13.54
CA PHE A 115 11.00 2.45 13.83
C PHE A 115 12.02 1.29 13.99
N PRO A 116 12.94 1.36 14.96
CA PRO A 116 13.99 0.35 15.14
C PRO A 116 13.45 -1.07 15.41
N ASP A 117 12.22 -1.17 15.94
CA ASP A 117 11.59 -2.45 16.29
C ASP A 117 10.87 -3.13 15.10
N LEU A 118 10.82 -2.50 13.92
CA LEU A 118 10.20 -3.10 12.72
C LEU A 118 11.15 -4.04 11.95
N GLN A 119 12.44 -4.09 12.29
CA GLN A 119 13.39 -5.06 11.75
C GLN A 119 13.21 -6.41 12.47
N ALA A 120 12.14 -7.13 12.17
CA ALA A 120 11.92 -8.50 12.62
C ALA A 120 12.18 -9.51 11.49
#